data_AF-A0AAU1PA23-F1
#
_entry.id   AF-A0AAU1PA23-F1
#
_cell.length_a   1.000
_cell.length_b   1.000
_cell.length_c   1.000
_cell.angle_alpha   90.00
_cell.angle_beta   90.00
_cell.angle_gamma   90.00
#
_symmetry.space_group_name_H-M   'P 1'
#
loop_
_entity.id
_entity.type
_entity.pdbx_description
1 polymer ?
#
loop_
_entity_poly.entity_id
_entity_poly.type
_entity_poly.pdbx_seq_one_letter_code
_entity_poly.pdbx_strand_id
1 'polypeptide(L)'
;MDPRQKSRLIQNLRERIREARANGWLGEVEGLQVSFDAAMAKLKSLKNTPADGCPRLVDLGMPIFTDPANPPQLGTGESGPWPEQP
;
A
#
# COMPACT_ATOMS: atom_id res chain seq x y z
N MET A 1 5.33 -6.42 15.00
CA MET A 1 5.15 -5.22 15.85
C MET A 1 5.14 -5.64 17.30
N ASP A 2 6.11 -5.18 18.10
CA ASP A 2 6.26 -5.51 19.52
C ASP A 2 5.10 -4.89 20.34
N PRO A 3 4.38 -5.66 21.20
CA PRO A 3 3.36 -5.13 22.11
C PRO A 3 3.83 -3.93 22.94
N ARG A 4 5.10 -3.89 23.36
CA ARG A 4 5.66 -2.78 24.15
C ARG A 4 5.74 -1.49 23.35
N GLN A 5 5.97 -1.56 22.03
CA GLN A 5 5.96 -0.37 21.17
C GLN A 5 4.56 0.23 21.06
N LYS A 6 3.53 -0.61 20.96
CA LYS A 6 2.12 -0.17 20.92
C LYS A 6 1.74 0.58 22.21
N SER A 7 2.06 0.01 23.37
CA SER A 7 1.76 0.64 24.66
C SER A 7 2.48 1.98 24.83
N ARG A 8 3.76 2.06 24.43
CA ARG A 8 4.55 3.30 24.50
C ARG A 8 3.98 4.41 23.62
N LEU A 9 3.54 4.10 22.40
CA LEU A 9 2.90 5.07 21.50
C LEU A 9 1.66 5.71 22.15
N ILE A 10 0.77 4.88 22.69
CA ILE A 10 -0.47 5.33 23.33
C ILE A 10 -0.18 6.17 24.57
N GLN A 11 0.79 5.76 25.38
CA GLN A 11 1.19 6.52 26.56
C GLN A 11 1.77 7.89 26.19
N ASN A 12 2.67 7.94 25.19
CA ASN A 12 3.30 9.19 24.77
C ASN A 12 2.28 10.18 24.19
N LEU A 13 1.34 9.72 23.36
CA LEU A 13 0.29 10.59 22.82
C LEU A 13 -0.62 11.16 23.92
N ARG A 14 -1.00 10.35 24.91
CA ARG A 14 -1.80 10.82 26.07
C ARG A 14 -1.06 11.85 26.90
N GLU A 15 0.23 11.66 27.08
CA GLU A 15 1.09 12.62 27.79
C GLU A 15 1.20 13.93 27.02
N ARG A 16 1.44 13.87 25.70
CA ARG A 16 1.53 15.06 24.85
C ARG A 16 0.22 15.85 24.79
N ILE A 17 -0.93 15.16 24.73
CA ILE A 17 -2.25 15.81 24.81
C ILE A 17 -2.41 16.54 26.15
N ARG A 18 -1.99 15.93 27.26
CA ARG A 18 -2.08 16.55 28.59
C ARG A 18 -1.21 17.80 28.66
N GLU A 19 0.02 17.73 28.16
CA GLU A 19 0.97 18.84 28.08
C GLU A 19 0.42 19.99 27.22
N ALA A 20 -0.08 19.68 26.03
CA ALA A 20 -0.65 20.68 25.13
C ALA A 20 -1.88 21.38 25.76
N ARG A 21 -2.75 20.63 26.45
CA ARG A 21 -3.88 21.21 27.20
C ARG A 21 -3.42 22.12 28.33
N ALA A 22 -2.43 21.68 29.11
CA ALA A 22 -1.90 22.47 30.24
C ALA A 22 -1.26 23.78 29.77
N ASN A 23 -0.66 23.79 28.58
CA ASN A 23 -0.03 24.98 28.00
C ASN A 23 -0.97 25.81 27.10
N GLY A 24 -2.24 25.40 26.94
CA GLY A 24 -3.21 26.13 26.11
C GLY A 24 -2.95 26.04 24.60
N TRP A 25 -2.19 25.05 24.14
CA TRP A 25 -1.90 24.83 22.71
C TRP A 25 -3.06 24.14 22.01
N LEU A 26 -4.17 24.86 21.82
CA LEU A 26 -5.43 24.29 21.30
C LEU A 26 -5.26 23.57 19.94
N GLY A 27 -4.48 24.15 19.02
CA GLY A 27 -4.21 23.51 17.71
C GLY A 27 -3.42 22.20 17.83
N GLU A 28 -2.45 22.15 18.75
CA GLU A 28 -1.70 20.91 19.05
C GLU A 28 -2.61 19.87 19.71
N VAL A 29 -3.49 20.29 20.62
CA VAL A 29 -4.47 19.37 21.24
C VAL A 29 -5.34 18.71 20.18
N GLU A 30 -5.90 19.47 19.23
CA GLU A 30 -6.69 18.90 18.13
C GLU A 30 -5.87 17.92 17.28
N GLY A 31 -4.69 18.33 16.81
CA GLY A 31 -3.84 17.48 15.96
C GLY A 31 -3.40 16.19 16.66
N LEU A 32 -3.09 16.26 17.96
CA LEU A 32 -2.73 15.11 18.77
C LEU A 32 -3.92 14.19 19.06
N GLN A 33 -5.13 14.74 19.23
CA GLN A 33 -6.36 13.96 19.40
C GLN A 33 -6.69 13.17 18.13
N VAL A 34 -6.61 13.82 16.96
CA VAL A 34 -6.77 13.16 15.65
C VAL A 34 -5.75 12.04 15.45
N SER A 35 -4.49 12.32 15.79
CA SER A 35 -3.40 11.33 15.69
C SER A 35 -3.62 10.16 16.65
N PHE A 36 -4.12 10.41 17.85
CA PHE A 36 -4.47 9.38 18.83
C PHE A 36 -5.59 8.46 18.33
N ASP A 37 -6.66 9.04 17.80
CA ASP A 37 -7.78 8.28 17.26
C ASP A 37 -7.36 7.44 16.04
N ALA A 38 -6.56 8.01 15.14
CA ALA A 38 -5.97 7.31 14.01
C ALA A 38 -5.06 6.15 14.45
N ALA A 39 -4.22 6.37 15.47
CA ALA A 39 -3.36 5.33 16.03
C ALA A 39 -4.19 4.19 16.64
N MET A 40 -5.24 4.50 17.41
CA MET A 40 -6.17 3.51 17.97
C MET A 40 -6.87 2.70 16.88
N ALA A 41 -7.36 3.36 15.82
CA ALA A 41 -7.97 2.71 14.67
C ALA A 41 -7.00 1.77 13.96
N LYS A 42 -5.75 2.21 13.73
CA LYS A 42 -4.71 1.37 13.11
C LYS A 42 -4.37 0.16 13.97
N LEU A 43 -4.24 0.34 15.29
CA LEU A 43 -3.98 -0.77 16.21
C LEU A 43 -5.13 -1.78 16.21
N LYS A 44 -6.39 -1.33 16.15
CA LYS A 44 -7.56 -2.21 16.01
C LYS A 44 -7.52 -3.00 14.69
N SER A 45 -7.24 -2.33 13.57
CA SER A 45 -7.08 -2.97 12.27
C SER A 45 -5.99 -4.06 12.29
N LEU A 46 -4.84 -3.78 12.90
CA LEU A 46 -3.74 -4.74 13.02
C LEU A 46 -4.07 -5.92 13.94
N LYS A 47 -4.89 -5.74 14.98
CA LYS A 47 -5.37 -6.85 15.82
C LYS A 47 -6.34 -7.78 15.09
N ASN A 48 -7.07 -7.23 14.11
CA ASN A 48 -8.06 -7.97 13.32
C ASN A 48 -7.47 -8.61 12.06
N THR A 49 -6.18 -8.35 11.76
CA THR A 49 -5.49 -9.00 10.65
C THR A 49 -5.04 -10.40 11.10
N PRO A 50 -5.39 -11.48 10.38
CA PRO A 50 -4.93 -12.83 10.71
C PRO A 50 -3.41 -12.88 10.86
N ALA A 51 -2.93 -13.59 11.88
CA ALA A 51 -1.50 -13.69 12.20
C ALA A 51 -0.70 -14.47 11.14
N ASP A 52 -1.37 -15.14 10.20
CA ASP A 52 -0.75 -15.98 9.18
C ASP A 52 0.07 -15.20 8.17
N GLY A 53 0.07 -13.86 8.22
CA GLY A 53 1.10 -13.03 7.58
C GLY A 53 1.11 -13.08 6.06
N CYS A 54 0.26 -13.89 5.42
CA CYS A 54 -0.01 -13.82 4.01
C CYS A 54 -0.84 -12.55 3.79
N PRO A 55 -0.27 -11.44 3.27
CA PRO A 55 -1.12 -10.47 2.59
C PRO A 55 -1.98 -11.28 1.64
N ARG A 56 -3.31 -11.13 1.72
CA ARG A 56 -4.21 -11.72 0.74
C ARG A 56 -3.63 -11.37 -0.61
N LEU A 57 -3.11 -12.36 -1.34
CA LEU A 57 -2.42 -12.13 -2.59
C LEU A 57 -3.47 -11.52 -3.52
N VAL A 58 -3.41 -10.19 -3.69
CA VAL A 58 -4.27 -9.51 -4.64
C VAL A 58 -3.59 -9.73 -5.98
N ASP A 59 -4.19 -10.56 -6.83
CA ASP A 59 -3.74 -10.69 -8.20
C ASP A 59 -3.98 -9.35 -8.91
N LEU A 60 -2.90 -8.63 -9.20
CA LEU A 60 -2.93 -7.34 -9.90
C LEU A 60 -2.88 -7.53 -11.42
N GLY A 61 -2.82 -8.78 -11.92
CA GLY A 61 -2.59 -9.10 -13.32
C GLY A 61 -1.18 -8.74 -13.79
N MET A 62 -0.81 -9.23 -14.98
CA MET A 62 0.41 -8.78 -15.67
C MET A 62 0.06 -7.51 -16.47
N PRO A 63 0.78 -6.39 -16.31
CA PRO A 63 0.58 -5.22 -17.18
C PRO A 63 0.94 -5.60 -18.62
N ILE A 64 -0.05 -5.55 -19.51
CA ILE A 64 0.16 -5.71 -20.96
C ILE A 64 0.73 -4.40 -21.48
N PHE A 65 2.04 -4.37 -21.73
CA PHE A 65 2.66 -3.31 -22.50
C PHE A 65 2.60 -3.71 -23.97
N THR A 66 1.64 -3.16 -24.72
CA THR A 66 1.68 -3.25 -26.18
C THR A 66 2.81 -2.35 -26.68
N ASP A 67 3.89 -2.96 -27.16
CA ASP A 67 4.93 -2.24 -27.90
C ASP A 67 4.34 -1.79 -29.26
N PRO A 68 4.21 -0.48 -29.53
CA PRO A 68 3.70 0.00 -30.81
C PRO A 68 4.63 -0.35 -31.98
N ALA A 69 5.88 -0.76 -31.73
CA ALA A 69 6.83 -1.15 -32.78
C ALA A 69 6.74 -2.63 -33.20
N ASN A 70 5.99 -3.47 -32.50
CA ASN A 70 5.79 -4.87 -32.87
C ASN A 70 4.30 -5.25 -32.83
N PRO A 71 3.52 -4.91 -33.87
CA PRO A 71 2.17 -5.42 -34.00
C PRO A 71 2.20 -6.95 -34.09
N PRO A 72 1.24 -7.68 -33.45
CA PRO A 72 1.18 -9.13 -33.56
C PRO A 72 1.05 -9.50 -35.04
N GLN A 73 2.06 -10.20 -35.56
CA GLN A 73 2.11 -10.67 -36.94
C GLN A 73 0.97 -11.67 -37.14
N LEU A 74 -0.13 -11.19 -37.70
CA LEU A 74 -1.22 -12.01 -38.19
C LEU A 74 -0.62 -12.95 -39.24
N GLY A 75 -0.63 -14.26 -38.95
CA GLY A 75 -0.01 -15.27 -39.78
C GLY A 75 -0.47 -15.17 -41.23
N THR A 76 0.41 -14.68 -42.09
CA THR A 76 0.22 -14.74 -43.54
C THR A 76 0.53 -16.16 -43.96
N GLY A 77 -0.54 -16.89 -44.30
CA GLY A 77 -0.42 -18.17 -44.95
C GLY A 77 0.34 -18.04 -46.28
N GLU A 78 1.05 -19.12 -46.58
CA GLU A 78 1.16 -19.74 -47.91
C GLU A 78 1.78 -18.89 -49.02
N SER A 79 2.99 -19.27 -49.46
CA SER A 79 3.33 -19.58 -50.87
C SER A 79 4.84 -19.56 -51.09
N GLY A 80 5.41 -20.71 -51.44
CA GLY A 80 6.56 -20.79 -52.35
C GLY A 80 6.19 -21.73 -53.51
N PRO A 81 7.03 -21.90 -54.55
CA PRO A 81 8.29 -21.21 -54.90
C PRO A 81 8.32 -20.70 -56.38
N TRP A 82 9.53 -20.36 -56.88
CA TRP A 82 10.02 -20.23 -58.29
C TRP A 82 10.41 -18.81 -58.79
N PRO A 83 11.37 -18.66 -59.75
CA PRO A 83 12.59 -19.42 -60.05
C PRO A 83 13.88 -18.55 -60.15
N GLU A 84 15.06 -19.21 -60.20
CA GLU A 84 16.35 -18.57 -60.52
C GLU A 84 16.40 -18.08 -61.97
N GLN A 85 17.07 -16.93 -62.19
CA GLN A 85 17.29 -16.29 -63.48
C GLN A 85 18.79 -16.29 -63.84
N PRO A 86 19.14 -16.28 -65.14
CA PRO A 86 20.40 -16.82 -65.69
C PRO A 86 21.66 -15.98 -65.42
#